data_AF-A0A958FF22-F1
#
_entry.id   AF-A0A958FF22-F1
#
_cell.length_a   1.000
_cell.length_b   1.000
_cell.length_c   1.000
_cell.angle_alpha   90.00
_cell.angle_beta   90.00
_cell.angle_gamma   90.00
#
_symmetry.space_group_name_H-M   'P 1'
#
loop_
_entity.id
_entity.type
_entity.pdbx_description
1 polymer ?
#
loop_
_entity_poly.entity_id
_entity_poly.type
_entity_poly.pdbx_seq_one_letter_code
_entity_poly.pdbx_strand_id
1 'polypeptide(L)'
;YLIRREQIRQVTRDQSFVNQLVEAGKITEEEAERHPRRNVILQALGNQARMEVVFSDVQLRQGDYLLLCSDGLSGLVNKDEICQIVLDAPDLPQACQQLIDLANQRGGHDNITVILAQFTNGTLSPPDDGEDDVKTGYPSL
;
A
#
# COMPACT_ATOMS: atom_id res chain seq x y z
N TYR A 1 -0.01 -2.56 -1.80
CA TYR A 1 1.43 -2.77 -2.07
C TYR A 1 1.61 -3.96 -3.00
N LEU A 2 2.63 -3.89 -3.86
CA LEU A 2 3.16 -5.02 -4.64
C LEU A 2 4.52 -5.38 -4.05
N ILE A 3 4.73 -6.66 -3.77
CA ILE A 3 6.03 -7.20 -3.35
C ILE A 3 6.50 -8.15 -4.46
N ARG A 4 7.70 -7.91 -4.99
CA ARG A 4 8.32 -8.69 -6.06
C ARG A 4 9.78 -8.89 -5.73
N ARG A 5 10.23 -10.15 -5.68
CA ARG A 5 11.57 -10.51 -5.19
C ARG A 5 11.75 -9.89 -3.79
N GLU A 6 12.76 -9.06 -3.56
CA GLU A 6 13.05 -8.40 -2.27
C GLU A 6 12.59 -6.93 -2.22
N GLN A 7 11.74 -6.51 -3.17
CA GLN A 7 11.29 -5.13 -3.27
C GLN A 7 9.80 -5.00 -3.02
N ILE A 8 9.44 -3.96 -2.26
CA ILE A 8 8.06 -3.57 -1.99
C ILE A 8 7.77 -2.20 -2.59
N ARG A 9 6.61 -2.07 -3.22
CA ARG A 9 6.16 -0.80 -3.78
C ARG A 9 4.71 -0.50 -3.45
N GLN A 10 4.43 0.77 -3.17
CA GLN A 10 3.08 1.27 -3.02
C GLN A 10 2.45 1.46 -4.41
N VAL A 11 1.29 0.85 -4.62
CA VAL A 11 0.56 0.90 -5.91
C VAL A 11 -0.44 2.04 -5.93
N THR A 12 -1.15 2.24 -4.81
CA THR A 12 -2.14 3.30 -4.62
C THR A 12 -1.48 4.58 -4.13
N ARG A 13 -2.12 5.73 -4.36
CA ARG A 13 -1.80 6.96 -3.63
C ARG A 13 -2.92 7.28 -2.68
N ASP A 14 -2.59 7.66 -1.45
CA ASP A 14 -3.62 7.98 -0.46
C ASP A 14 -4.28 9.31 -0.83
N GLN A 15 -5.61 9.35 -0.82
CA GLN A 15 -6.38 10.57 -1.07
C GLN A 15 -6.55 11.39 0.21
N SER A 16 -5.42 11.71 0.86
CA SER A 16 -5.37 12.52 2.06
C SER A 16 -5.22 14.01 1.72
N PHE A 17 -5.66 14.88 2.64
CA PHE A 17 -5.49 16.32 2.52
C PHE A 17 -4.03 16.72 2.37
N VAL A 18 -3.13 16.06 3.09
CA VAL A 18 -1.71 16.36 3.03
C VAL A 18 -1.08 15.92 1.73
N ASN A 19 -1.52 14.80 1.14
CA ASN A 19 -1.03 14.38 -0.18
C ASN A 19 -1.39 15.39 -1.27
N GLN A 20 -2.60 15.96 -1.24
CA GLN A 20 -2.94 17.06 -2.16
C GLN A 20 -2.09 18.32 -1.95
N LEU A 21 -1.71 18.63 -0.70
CA LEU A 21 -0.82 19.75 -0.43
C LEU A 21 0.60 19.50 -0.97
N VAL A 22 1.11 18.27 -0.85
CA VAL A 22 2.40 17.88 -1.44
C VAL A 22 2.35 17.98 -2.97
N GLU A 23 1.31 17.43 -3.61
CA GLU A 23 1.14 17.48 -5.07
C GLU A 23 1.00 18.92 -5.59
N ALA A 24 0.34 19.80 -4.82
CA ALA A 24 0.24 21.22 -5.13
C ALA A 24 1.53 22.02 -4.81
N GLY A 25 2.60 21.36 -4.36
CA GLY A 25 3.88 21.97 -3.98
C GLY A 25 3.77 22.91 -2.77
N LYS A 26 2.76 22.73 -1.92
CA LYS A 26 2.50 23.58 -0.75
C LYS A 26 3.29 23.15 0.48
N ILE A 27 3.59 21.86 0.60
CA ILE A 27 4.40 21.27 1.67
C ILE A 27 5.28 20.16 1.08
N THR A 28 6.35 19.80 1.78
CA THR A 28 7.21 18.64 1.49
C THR A 28 6.63 17.34 2.05
N GLU A 29 7.14 16.18 1.59
CA GLU A 29 6.76 14.88 2.16
C GLU A 29 7.07 14.79 3.66
N GLU A 30 8.23 15.31 4.09
CA GLU A 30 8.62 15.36 5.51
C GLU A 30 7.65 16.22 6.35
N GLU A 31 7.17 17.33 5.79
CA GLU A 31 6.17 18.18 6.46
C GLU A 31 4.79 17.52 6.51
N ALA A 32 4.43 16.74 5.48
CA ALA A 32 3.18 16.00 5.43
C ALA A 32 3.05 14.97 6.56
N GLU A 33 4.14 14.25 6.87
CA GLU A 33 4.19 13.27 7.97
C GLU A 33 3.91 13.90 9.34
N ARG A 34 4.29 15.17 9.54
CA ARG A 34 4.14 15.90 10.81
C ARG A 34 2.89 16.79 10.85
N HIS A 35 2.15 16.86 9.75
CA HIS A 35 1.05 17.81 9.62
C HIS A 35 -0.12 17.46 10.57
N PRO A 36 -0.73 18.44 11.26
CA PRO A 36 -1.81 18.19 12.22
C PRO A 36 -3.06 17.56 11.60
N ARG A 37 -3.20 17.67 10.27
CA ARG A 37 -4.31 17.08 9.48
C ARG A 37 -3.87 15.90 8.61
N ARG A 38 -2.77 15.22 8.94
CA ARG A 38 -2.25 14.09 8.14
C ARG A 38 -3.27 12.95 7.94
N ASN A 39 -4.17 12.74 8.90
CA ASN A 39 -5.21 11.71 8.84
C ASN A 39 -6.53 12.18 8.19
N VAL A 40 -6.59 13.40 7.62
CA VAL A 40 -7.82 13.90 6.99
C VAL A 40 -7.93 13.33 5.58
N ILE A 41 -8.92 12.45 5.37
CA ILE A 41 -9.25 11.87 4.08
C ILE A 41 -10.24 12.80 3.35
N LEU A 42 -9.99 13.07 2.07
CA LEU A 42 -10.81 14.00 1.29
C LEU A 42 -11.98 13.33 0.56
N GLN A 43 -11.90 12.02 0.36
CA GLN A 43 -12.93 11.26 -0.34
C GLN A 43 -13.35 10.05 0.48
N ALA A 44 -14.65 9.94 0.73
CA ALA A 44 -15.24 8.82 1.45
C ALA A 44 -16.56 8.42 0.77
N LEU A 45 -16.80 7.11 0.67
CA LEU A 45 -18.03 6.57 0.12
C LEU A 45 -19.24 7.09 0.93
N GLY A 46 -20.24 7.66 0.24
CA GLY A 46 -21.53 8.05 0.84
C GLY A 46 -21.72 9.54 1.12
N ASN A 47 -20.68 10.37 1.04
CA ASN A 47 -20.80 11.82 1.30
C ASN A 47 -21.14 12.66 0.05
N GLN A 48 -20.98 12.09 -1.15
CA GLN A 48 -21.21 12.77 -2.43
C GLN A 48 -21.96 11.87 -3.41
N ALA A 49 -22.83 12.46 -4.24
CA ALA A 49 -23.62 11.74 -5.24
C ALA A 49 -22.79 11.18 -6.40
N ARG A 50 -21.59 11.69 -6.61
CA ARG A 50 -20.60 11.21 -7.59
C ARG A 50 -19.23 11.22 -6.94
N MET A 51 -18.45 10.18 -7.20
CA MET A 51 -17.09 10.04 -6.71
C MET A 51 -16.18 9.73 -7.88
N GLU A 52 -15.03 10.40 -7.91
CA GLU A 52 -13.96 10.10 -8.86
C GLU A 52 -13.12 8.95 -8.31
N VAL A 53 -13.19 7.80 -8.96
CA VAL A 53 -12.40 6.63 -8.56
C VAL A 53 -11.06 6.68 -9.27
N VAL A 54 -9.97 6.55 -8.50
CA VAL A 54 -8.62 6.42 -9.05
C VAL A 54 -8.35 4.95 -9.34
N PHE A 55 -7.88 4.66 -10.54
CA PHE A 55 -7.48 3.33 -10.96
C PHE A 55 -5.95 3.24 -11.02
N SER A 56 -5.42 2.05 -10.72
CA SER A 56 -4.01 1.76 -10.87
C SER A 56 -3.88 0.37 -11.46
N ASP A 57 -3.09 0.27 -12.54
CA ASP A 57 -2.86 -0.98 -13.25
C ASP A 57 -1.49 -1.53 -12.85
N VAL A 58 -1.46 -2.81 -12.53
CA VAL A 58 -0.23 -3.52 -12.17
C VAL A 58 -0.15 -4.81 -12.96
N GLN A 59 0.94 -4.99 -13.69
CA GLN A 59 1.20 -6.27 -14.33
C GLN A 59 1.81 -7.23 -13.32
N LEU A 60 1.05 -8.27 -12.96
CA LEU A 60 1.47 -9.32 -12.04
C LEU A 60 2.39 -10.33 -12.72
N ARG A 61 3.37 -10.80 -11.97
CA ARG A 61 4.35 -11.81 -12.37
C ARG A 61 4.30 -12.99 -11.40
N GLN A 62 4.86 -14.10 -11.84
CA GLN A 62 5.00 -15.26 -10.98
C GLN A 62 5.85 -14.92 -9.76
N GLY A 63 5.37 -15.31 -8.57
CA GLY A 63 6.03 -15.06 -7.29
C GLY A 63 5.71 -13.70 -6.67
N ASP A 64 4.90 -12.87 -7.33
CA ASP A 64 4.45 -11.61 -6.73
C ASP A 64 3.53 -11.84 -5.54
N TYR A 65 3.56 -10.89 -4.61
CA TYR A 65 2.55 -10.75 -3.57
C TYR A 65 1.84 -9.41 -3.71
N LEU A 66 0.51 -9.44 -3.60
CA LEU A 66 -0.28 -8.23 -3.39
C LEU A 66 -0.71 -8.18 -1.93
N LEU A 67 -0.41 -7.05 -1.30
CA LEU A 67 -0.82 -6.73 0.06
C LEU A 67 -1.77 -5.53 0.03
N LEU A 68 -2.99 -5.72 0.50
CA LEU A 68 -3.90 -4.64 0.85
C LEU A 68 -3.92 -4.53 2.36
N CYS A 69 -3.79 -3.32 2.88
CA CYS A 69 -3.83 -3.08 4.31
C CYS A 69 -4.50 -1.74 4.63
N SER A 70 -5.04 -1.63 5.84
CA SER A 70 -5.44 -0.34 6.40
C SER A 70 -4.22 0.49 6.83
N ASP A 71 -4.44 1.78 7.06
CA ASP A 71 -3.51 2.71 7.69
C ASP A 71 -3.10 2.27 9.11
N GLY A 72 -3.94 1.52 9.82
CA GLY A 72 -3.59 0.87 11.07
C GLY A 72 -2.34 -0.04 10.98
N LEU A 73 -2.05 -0.64 9.81
CA LEU A 73 -0.78 -1.33 9.57
C LEU A 73 0.32 -0.37 9.13
N SER A 74 0.11 0.34 8.01
CA SER A 74 1.18 1.10 7.35
C SER A 74 1.63 2.34 8.13
N GLY A 75 0.83 2.80 9.09
CA GLY A 75 1.21 3.86 10.02
C GLY A 75 2.14 3.40 11.15
N LEU A 76 2.28 2.08 11.38
CA LEU A 76 3.08 1.51 12.47
C LEU A 76 4.21 0.60 11.99
N VAL A 77 4.06 -0.02 10.81
CA VAL A 77 5.04 -0.95 10.23
C VAL A 77 5.53 -0.39 8.91
N ASN A 78 6.84 -0.23 8.75
CA ASN A 78 7.40 0.36 7.54
C ASN A 78 7.44 -0.66 6.38
N LYS A 79 7.66 -0.18 5.16
CA LYS A 79 7.58 -1.01 3.94
C LYS A 79 8.62 -2.13 3.96
N ASP A 80 9.85 -1.86 4.36
CA ASP A 80 10.94 -2.86 4.34
C ASP A 80 10.66 -4.00 5.33
N GLU A 81 10.12 -3.69 6.51
CA GLU A 81 9.69 -4.68 7.49
C GLU A 81 8.52 -5.52 6.97
N ILE A 82 7.55 -4.89 6.31
CA ILE A 82 6.45 -5.60 5.66
C ILE A 82 7.00 -6.57 4.61
N CYS A 83 7.93 -6.12 3.76
CA CYS A 83 8.56 -6.93 2.73
C CYS A 83 9.24 -8.16 3.35
N GLN A 84 10.08 -7.95 4.35
CA GLN A 84 10.84 -9.00 5.02
C GLN A 84 9.91 -10.05 5.65
N ILE A 85 8.89 -9.61 6.42
CA ILE A 85 7.93 -10.51 7.07
C ILE A 85 7.20 -11.37 6.03
N VAL A 86 6.78 -10.78 4.91
CA VAL A 86 6.05 -11.51 3.86
C VAL A 86 6.94 -12.56 3.17
N LEU A 87 8.23 -12.27 2.98
CA LEU A 87 9.16 -13.17 2.31
C LEU A 87 9.69 -14.29 3.22
N ASP A 88 9.87 -14.01 4.51
CA ASP A 88 10.41 -14.98 5.48
C ASP A 88 9.35 -15.92 6.06
N ALA A 89 8.08 -15.51 6.05
CA ALA A 89 7.01 -16.30 6.63
C ALA A 89 6.82 -17.64 5.89
N PRO A 90 6.53 -18.72 6.61
CA PRO A 90 6.37 -20.05 6.02
C PRO A 90 5.11 -20.16 5.14
N ASP A 91 4.08 -19.35 5.42
CA ASP A 91 2.83 -19.29 4.67
C ASP A 91 2.14 -17.92 4.83
N LEU A 92 1.11 -17.66 4.00
CA LEU A 92 0.39 -16.37 4.00
C LEU A 92 -0.33 -16.08 5.33
N PRO A 93 -1.03 -17.05 5.97
CA PRO A 93 -1.60 -16.82 7.29
C PRO A 93 -0.58 -16.36 8.34
N GLN A 94 0.59 -17.00 8.40
CA GLN A 94 1.66 -16.61 9.33
C GLN A 94 2.21 -15.22 9.01
N ALA A 95 2.40 -14.88 7.73
CA ALA A 95 2.80 -13.53 7.33
C ALA A 95 1.80 -12.48 7.83
N CYS A 96 0.50 -12.68 7.58
CA CYS A 96 -0.55 -11.78 8.05
C CYS A 96 -0.55 -11.64 9.58
N GLN A 97 -0.41 -12.74 10.32
CA GLN A 97 -0.40 -12.72 11.78
C GLN A 97 0.81 -11.94 12.31
N GLN A 98 2.01 -12.17 11.77
CA GLN A 98 3.22 -11.46 12.16
C GLN A 98 3.12 -9.95 11.90
N LEU A 99 2.53 -9.54 10.77
CA LEU A 99 2.27 -8.14 10.46
C LEU A 99 1.32 -7.49 11.49
N ILE A 100 0.23 -8.19 11.83
CA ILE A 100 -0.76 -7.73 12.82
C ILE A 100 -0.12 -7.64 14.21
N ASP A 101 0.65 -8.65 14.61
CA ASP A 101 1.31 -8.69 15.91
C ASP A 101 2.33 -7.56 16.07
N LEU A 102 3.12 -7.29 15.03
CA LEU A 102 4.08 -6.19 15.05
C LEU A 102 3.39 -4.83 15.17
N ALA A 103 2.29 -4.60 14.44
CA ALA A 103 1.50 -3.37 14.56
C ALA A 103 0.88 -3.22 15.96
N ASN A 104 0.34 -4.30 16.53
CA ASN A 104 -0.18 -4.31 17.90
C ASN A 104 0.91 -4.00 18.94
N GLN A 105 2.10 -4.56 18.80
CA GLN A 105 3.24 -4.29 19.68
C GLN A 105 3.68 -2.82 19.64
N ARG A 106 3.43 -2.12 18.53
CA ARG A 106 3.75 -0.70 18.34
C ARG A 106 2.65 0.26 18.76
N GLY A 107 1.60 -0.25 19.40
CA GLY A 107 0.56 0.54 20.04
C GLY A 107 -0.86 0.15 19.65
N GLY A 108 -1.06 -0.44 18.46
CA GLY A 108 -2.36 -0.96 18.03
C GLY A 108 -3.50 0.07 18.14
N HIS A 109 -3.21 1.34 17.86
CA HIS A 109 -4.13 2.45 18.16
C HIS A 109 -5.33 2.55 17.21
N ASP A 110 -5.33 1.77 16.12
CA ASP A 110 -6.39 1.74 15.11
C ASP A 110 -6.71 0.30 14.69
N ASN A 111 -7.79 0.10 13.95
CA ASN A 111 -8.14 -1.19 13.38
C ASN A 111 -7.13 -1.60 12.29
N ILE A 112 -6.47 -2.74 12.53
CA ILE A 112 -5.50 -3.32 11.62
C ILE A 112 -6.21 -4.37 10.76
N THR A 113 -6.24 -4.14 9.45
CA THR A 113 -6.76 -5.10 8.47
C THR A 113 -5.69 -5.39 7.43
N VAL A 114 -5.49 -6.67 7.11
CA VAL A 114 -4.48 -7.14 6.15
C VAL A 114 -5.10 -8.21 5.25
N ILE A 115 -4.90 -8.07 3.94
CA ILE A 115 -5.20 -9.07 2.92
C ILE A 115 -3.91 -9.31 2.14
N LEU A 116 -3.46 -10.56 2.10
CA LEU A 116 -2.27 -10.96 1.38
C LEU A 116 -2.63 -12.04 0.36
N ALA A 117 -2.20 -11.84 -0.89
CA ALA A 117 -2.37 -12.79 -1.97
C ALA A 117 -1.02 -13.03 -2.66
N GLN A 118 -0.68 -14.30 -2.87
CA GLN A 118 0.53 -14.72 -3.59
C GLN A 118 0.16 -15.32 -4.95
N PHE A 119 0.89 -14.93 -5.98
CA PHE A 119 0.65 -15.35 -7.35
C PHE A 119 1.64 -16.46 -7.75
N THR A 120 1.28 -17.71 -7.45
CA THR A 120 2.22 -18.83 -7.53
C THR A 120 2.26 -19.56 -8.89
N ASN A 121 1.20 -19.56 -9.71
CA ASN A 121 1.15 -20.27 -11.00
C ASN A 121 -0.05 -19.88 -11.91
N GLY A 122 0.03 -20.28 -13.20
CA GLY A 122 -1.13 -20.44 -14.10
C GLY A 122 -0.86 -20.05 -15.55
N THR A 123 -0.41 -18.81 -15.76
CA THR A 123 -0.12 -18.20 -17.06
C THR A 123 0.75 -16.95 -16.95
N LEU A 124 1.19 -16.59 -15.74
CA LEU A 124 1.96 -15.37 -15.49
C LEU A 124 3.41 -15.54 -15.93
N SER A 125 3.96 -14.53 -16.58
CA SER A 125 5.37 -14.51 -16.95
C SER A 125 6.25 -14.39 -15.70
N PRO A 126 7.48 -14.93 -15.75
CA PRO A 126 8.48 -14.66 -14.72
C PRO A 126 8.77 -13.14 -14.65
N PRO A 127 9.29 -12.65 -13.51
CA PRO A 127 9.71 -11.26 -13.39
C PRO A 127 10.86 -10.97 -14.34
N ASP A 128 10.69 -9.97 -15.21
CA ASP A 128 11.72 -9.47 -16.13
C ASP A 128 12.79 -8.68 -15.36
N ASP A 129 13.98 -8.53 -15.95
CA ASP A 129 15.11 -7.82 -15.34
C ASP A 129 15.05 -6.30 -15.60
N GLY A 130 14.04 -5.83 -16.34
CA GLY A 130 13.78 -4.43 -16.71
C GLY A 130 12.52 -3.81 -16.06
N GLU A 131 12.59 -2.49 -15.88
CA GLU A 131 11.70 -1.56 -15.17
C GLU A 131 10.17 -1.78 -15.15
N ASP A 132 9.62 -1.51 -13.95
CA ASP A 132 8.37 -0.84 -13.60
C ASP A 132 7.03 -1.17 -14.32
N ASP A 133 6.41 -2.24 -13.82
CA ASP A 133 5.08 -2.76 -14.24
C ASP A 133 3.85 -2.05 -13.61
N VAL A 134 4.02 -0.98 -12.81
CA VAL A 134 2.88 -0.23 -12.22
C VAL A 134 2.67 1.05 -13.01
N LYS A 135 1.49 1.16 -13.61
CA LYS A 135 1.01 2.38 -14.26
C LYS A 135 -0.11 2.98 -13.40
N THR A 136 0.15 4.15 -12.83
CA THR A 136 -0.89 4.94 -12.17
C THR A 136 -1.64 5.76 -13.21
N GLY A 137 -2.89 5.38 -13.47
CA GLY A 137 -3.78 6.11 -14.37
C GLY A 137 -4.56 7.17 -13.60
N TYR A 138 -4.10 8.42 -13.67
CA TYR A 138 -4.96 9.55 -13.29
C TYR A 138 -5.85 9.91 -14.49
N PRO A 139 -7.16 10.12 -14.32
CA PRO A 139 -7.93 10.79 -15.35
C PRO A 139 -7.27 12.16 -15.59
N SER A 140 -6.94 12.44 -16.85
CA SER A 140 -6.46 13.76 -17.24
C SER A 140 -7.54 14.79 -16.87
N LEU A 141 -7.17 15.79 -16.07
CA LEU A 141 -8.00 16.96 -15.77
C LEU A 141 -8.35 17.71 -17.06
#